data_AF-A0A315VNF5-F1
#
_entry.id   AF-A0A315VNF5-F1
#
_cell.length_a   1.000
_cell.length_b   1.000
_cell.length_c   1.000
_cell.angle_alpha   90.00
_cell.angle_beta   90.00
_cell.angle_gamma   90.00
#
_symmetry.space_group_name_H-M   'P 1'
#
loop_
_entity.id
_entity.type
_entity.pdbx_description
1 polymer ?
#
loop_
_entity_poly.entity_id
_entity_poly.type
_entity_poly.pdbx_seq_one_letter_code
_entity_poly.pdbx_strand_id
1 'polypeptide(L)'
;MFSKMTSDRTVCLNRKPTVQDAMTGRDFITAQIELRDKERELDELKQKTHEQKQYLIYLHRRNEELQQTTKEAREQRFKLEMFFRDEETESDRLTAEKEMKEAMEKEAEIQRLKEECVNLKRRKREMQLQTLKYTHYREFLERVLKLTKFTNVDALASYLESLLYIRDQLYQRETQVQEHMEQQKKAFQILKDQHNLLWLQKNNHLSQLQTNLEKARSKALIWERQWNQIQETAAKKTLELGQITYATLNLFEMAGGTIGVGGLHINDTEKQLDAIKNFMMDHTDIVKHYLTYLHREARGSKSENITIIK
;
A
#
# COMPACT_ATOMS: atom_id res chain seq x y z
N MET A 1 10.64 -110.22 35.08
CA MET A 1 11.32 -110.21 36.39
C MET A 1 10.39 -110.79 37.44
N PHE A 2 10.85 -111.84 38.13
CA PHE A 2 10.46 -112.37 39.46
C PHE A 2 8.97 -112.64 39.77
N SER A 3 8.56 -113.92 39.93
CA SER A 3 8.59 -114.73 41.19
C SER A 3 7.60 -114.19 42.23
N LYS A 4 6.84 -114.93 43.02
CA LYS A 4 6.76 -116.33 43.52
C LYS A 4 5.45 -116.27 44.39
N MET A 5 4.64 -117.28 44.70
CA MET A 5 4.88 -118.55 45.40
C MET A 5 3.47 -119.09 45.78
N THR A 6 3.10 -120.33 45.42
CA THR A 6 2.96 -121.54 46.31
C THR A 6 1.77 -121.50 47.29
N SER A 7 1.08 -122.57 47.68
CA SER A 7 1.43 -123.99 47.91
C SER A 7 0.10 -124.77 48.09
N ASP A 8 -0.09 -125.96 47.51
CA ASP A 8 0.09 -127.30 48.11
C ASP A 8 -0.93 -127.76 49.18
N ARG A 9 -1.63 -128.88 48.89
CA ARG A 9 -1.49 -130.23 49.54
C ARG A 9 -2.75 -131.08 49.31
N THR A 10 -2.77 -132.17 48.54
CA THR A 10 -2.35 -133.59 48.77
C THR A 10 -3.19 -134.45 49.76
N VAL A 11 -3.52 -135.69 49.30
CA VAL A 11 -3.42 -137.01 50.03
C VAL A 11 -4.50 -137.29 51.10
N CYS A 12 -5.11 -138.48 51.31
CA CYS A 12 -5.05 -139.84 50.78
C CYS A 12 -6.19 -140.72 51.38
N LEU A 13 -6.47 -141.87 50.74
CA LEU A 13 -6.74 -143.23 51.26
C LEU A 13 -7.60 -143.42 52.55
N ASN A 14 -8.56 -144.36 52.56
CA ASN A 14 -8.35 -145.80 52.87
C ASN A 14 -9.59 -146.52 53.48
N ARG A 15 -9.59 -147.86 53.28
CA ARG A 15 -10.10 -148.96 54.16
C ARG A 15 -11.56 -149.46 54.09
N LYS A 16 -11.63 -150.78 53.80
CA LYS A 16 -12.68 -151.77 54.12
C LYS A 16 -13.02 -151.81 55.63
N PRO A 17 -14.19 -152.36 55.99
CA PRO A 17 -14.18 -153.57 56.81
C PRO A 17 -15.19 -154.65 56.35
N THR A 18 -14.88 -155.89 56.71
CA THR A 18 -15.74 -157.08 56.60
C THR A 18 -16.31 -157.36 57.99
N VAL A 19 -17.64 -157.44 58.19
CA VAL A 19 -18.28 -158.19 59.29
C VAL A 19 -19.69 -158.62 58.83
N GLN A 20 -19.96 -159.91 58.97
CA GLN A 20 -21.28 -160.53 58.90
C GLN A 20 -22.12 -160.12 60.12
N ASP A 21 -23.38 -159.75 59.93
CA ASP A 21 -24.53 -160.34 60.64
C ASP A 21 -25.80 -159.49 60.46
N ALA A 22 -26.93 -160.19 60.48
CA ALA A 22 -28.26 -159.71 60.16
C ALA A 22 -28.65 -158.41 60.88
N MET A 23 -29.14 -157.42 60.13
CA MET A 23 -29.85 -156.26 60.68
C MET A 23 -31.25 -156.13 60.09
N THR A 24 -32.18 -155.93 61.01
CA THR A 24 -33.62 -156.10 60.93
C THR A 24 -34.29 -154.76 60.60
N GLY A 25 -35.17 -154.72 59.59
CA GLY A 25 -36.34 -153.83 59.37
C GLY A 25 -36.37 -152.31 59.68
N ARG A 26 -35.53 -151.74 60.57
CA ARG A 26 -35.59 -150.35 61.01
C ARG A 26 -34.60 -149.42 60.28
N ASP A 27 -33.52 -149.94 59.71
CA ASP A 27 -32.46 -149.12 59.10
C ASP A 27 -32.77 -148.62 57.67
N PHE A 28 -33.76 -149.22 56.99
CA PHE A 28 -34.18 -148.82 55.63
C PHE A 28 -34.90 -147.47 55.59
N ILE A 29 -35.61 -147.10 56.66
CA ILE A 29 -36.36 -145.84 56.72
C ILE A 29 -35.42 -144.65 56.91
N THR A 30 -34.34 -144.83 57.68
CA THR A 30 -33.32 -143.79 57.91
C THR A 30 -32.59 -143.43 56.62
N ALA A 31 -32.21 -144.42 55.81
CA ALA A 31 -31.53 -144.20 54.53
C ALA A 31 -32.41 -143.49 53.47
N GLN A 32 -33.73 -143.71 53.51
CA GLN A 32 -34.67 -143.09 52.56
C GLN A 32 -34.95 -141.61 52.89
N ILE A 33 -34.87 -141.24 54.17
CA ILE A 33 -34.94 -139.84 54.63
C ILE A 33 -33.67 -139.09 54.21
N GLU A 34 -32.48 -139.70 54.40
CA GLU A 34 -31.20 -139.11 53.98
C GLU A 34 -31.12 -138.87 52.46
N LEU A 35 -31.65 -139.77 51.64
CA LEU A 35 -31.66 -139.59 50.18
C LEU A 35 -32.54 -138.40 49.75
N ARG A 36 -33.68 -138.23 50.42
CA ARG A 36 -34.63 -137.14 50.15
C ARG A 36 -34.18 -135.80 50.73
N ASP A 37 -33.30 -135.82 51.72
CA ASP A 37 -32.54 -134.65 52.20
C ASP A 37 -31.43 -134.30 51.20
N LYS A 38 -30.71 -135.28 50.64
CA LYS A 38 -29.67 -135.08 49.61
C LYS A 38 -30.22 -134.54 48.29
N GLU A 39 -31.41 -134.94 47.87
CA GLU A 39 -32.07 -134.39 46.67
C GLU A 39 -32.51 -132.93 46.88
N ARG A 40 -33.00 -132.59 48.08
CA ARG A 40 -33.25 -131.19 48.47
C ARG A 40 -31.97 -130.37 48.49
N GLU A 41 -30.90 -130.90 49.06
CA GLU A 41 -29.58 -130.25 49.02
C GLU A 41 -29.10 -130.02 47.58
N LEU A 42 -29.36 -130.95 46.65
CA LEU A 42 -28.93 -130.85 45.26
C LEU A 42 -29.72 -129.79 44.49
N ASP A 43 -31.03 -129.70 44.70
CA ASP A 43 -31.86 -128.67 44.08
C ASP A 43 -31.60 -127.29 44.69
N GLU A 44 -31.36 -127.22 46.01
CA GLU A 44 -30.85 -126.01 46.67
C GLU A 44 -29.49 -125.59 46.09
N LEU A 45 -28.56 -126.54 45.86
CA LEU A 45 -27.27 -126.28 45.22
C LEU A 45 -27.43 -125.78 43.78
N LYS A 46 -28.33 -126.36 42.99
CA LYS A 46 -28.60 -125.91 41.61
C LYS A 46 -29.23 -124.52 41.58
N GLN A 47 -30.17 -124.25 42.47
CA GLN A 47 -30.80 -122.94 42.61
C GLN A 47 -29.76 -121.90 43.02
N LYS A 48 -28.92 -122.22 44.01
CA LYS A 48 -27.78 -121.38 44.45
C LYS A 48 -26.75 -121.17 43.34
N THR A 49 -26.50 -122.18 42.49
CA THR A 49 -25.59 -122.06 41.33
C THR A 49 -26.19 -121.20 40.21
N HIS A 50 -27.50 -121.31 39.98
CA HIS A 50 -28.21 -120.46 39.01
C HIS A 50 -28.25 -119.00 39.49
N GLU A 51 -28.55 -118.77 40.76
CA GLU A 51 -28.48 -117.46 41.43
C GLU A 51 -27.07 -116.88 41.34
N GLN A 52 -26.04 -117.68 41.61
CA GLN A 52 -24.64 -117.26 41.45
C GLN A 52 -24.31 -116.89 40.00
N LYS A 53 -24.77 -117.65 39.00
CA LYS A 53 -24.57 -117.32 37.58
C LYS A 53 -25.28 -116.02 37.17
N GLN A 54 -26.54 -115.85 37.58
CA GLN A 54 -27.31 -114.62 37.33
C GLN A 54 -26.64 -113.42 38.01
N TYR A 55 -26.16 -113.60 39.25
CA TYR A 55 -25.41 -112.59 39.99
C TYR A 55 -24.07 -112.25 39.31
N LEU A 56 -23.40 -113.24 38.72
CA LEU A 56 -22.14 -113.03 37.99
C LEU A 56 -22.37 -112.26 36.68
N ILE A 57 -23.45 -112.54 35.95
CA ILE A 57 -23.86 -111.80 34.75
C ILE A 57 -24.25 -110.36 35.12
N TYR A 58 -25.00 -110.18 36.22
CA TYR A 58 -25.30 -108.87 36.77
C TYR A 58 -24.03 -108.09 37.14
N LEU A 59 -23.10 -108.73 37.85
CA LEU A 59 -21.81 -108.13 38.20
C LEU A 59 -20.98 -107.77 36.97
N HIS A 60 -20.96 -108.61 35.93
CA HIS A 60 -20.22 -108.33 34.70
C HIS A 60 -20.81 -107.13 33.97
N ARG A 61 -22.14 -107.10 33.77
CA ARG A 61 -22.85 -105.95 33.21
C ARG A 61 -22.62 -104.70 34.03
N ARG A 62 -22.69 -104.80 35.37
CA ARG A 62 -22.44 -103.68 36.28
C ARG A 62 -21.00 -103.18 36.21
N ASN A 63 -20.03 -104.08 36.01
CA ASN A 63 -18.63 -103.73 35.87
C ASN A 63 -18.36 -103.04 34.52
N GLU A 64 -18.97 -103.50 33.43
CA GLU A 64 -18.91 -102.82 32.13
C GLU A 64 -19.53 -101.42 32.19
N GLU A 65 -20.70 -101.28 32.82
CA GLU A 65 -21.33 -99.98 33.07
C GLU A 65 -20.42 -99.06 33.89
N LEU A 66 -19.82 -99.57 34.98
CA LEU A 66 -18.88 -98.80 35.81
C LEU A 66 -17.61 -98.40 35.06
N GLN A 67 -17.08 -99.27 34.20
CA GLN A 67 -15.93 -98.94 33.36
C GLN A 67 -16.26 -97.86 32.35
N GLN A 68 -17.44 -97.92 31.74
CA GLN A 68 -17.92 -96.91 30.81
C GLN A 68 -18.11 -95.57 31.51
N THR A 69 -18.77 -95.55 32.67
CA THR A 69 -18.93 -94.32 33.48
C THR A 69 -17.59 -93.77 33.94
N THR A 70 -16.61 -94.63 34.23
CA THR A 70 -15.26 -94.21 34.61
C THR A 70 -14.50 -93.60 33.43
N LYS A 71 -14.64 -94.15 32.22
CA LYS A 71 -14.06 -93.58 31.00
C LYS A 71 -14.67 -92.21 30.68
N GLU A 72 -15.99 -92.11 30.73
CA GLU A 72 -16.72 -90.85 30.53
C GLU A 72 -16.33 -89.80 31.57
N ALA A 73 -16.22 -90.17 32.85
CA ALA A 73 -15.76 -89.27 33.90
C ALA A 73 -14.31 -88.80 33.68
N ARG A 74 -13.42 -89.67 33.17
CA ARG A 74 -12.03 -89.29 32.82
C ARG A 74 -11.98 -88.34 31.64
N GLU A 75 -12.77 -88.58 30.60
CA GLU A 75 -12.88 -87.66 29.45
C GLU A 75 -13.45 -86.31 29.85
N GLN A 76 -14.48 -86.28 30.70
CA GLN A 76 -15.02 -85.04 31.25
C GLN A 76 -13.98 -84.28 32.09
N ARG A 77 -13.24 -84.98 32.95
CA ARG A 77 -12.15 -84.38 33.72
C ARG A 77 -11.06 -83.78 32.82
N PHE A 78 -10.66 -84.50 31.77
CA PHE A 78 -9.67 -83.99 30.82
C PHE A 78 -10.17 -82.74 30.08
N LYS A 79 -11.44 -82.73 29.66
CA LYS A 79 -12.08 -81.55 29.04
C LYS A 79 -12.13 -80.35 30.01
N LEU A 80 -12.43 -80.58 31.29
CA LEU A 80 -12.42 -79.54 32.32
C LEU A 80 -11.00 -79.01 32.58
N GLU A 81 -9.99 -79.88 32.65
CA GLU A 81 -8.60 -79.47 32.87
C GLU A 81 -8.04 -78.68 31.69
N MET A 82 -8.44 -79.04 30.46
CA MET A 82 -8.13 -78.25 29.26
C MET A 82 -8.84 -76.88 29.30
N PHE A 83 -10.13 -76.84 29.67
CA PHE A 83 -10.88 -75.59 29.81
C PHE A 83 -10.27 -74.63 30.83
N PHE A 84 -9.91 -75.11 32.03
CA PHE A 84 -9.28 -74.27 33.05
C PHE A 84 -7.91 -73.76 32.64
N ARG A 85 -7.12 -74.58 31.93
CA ARG A 85 -5.82 -74.16 31.38
C ARG A 85 -6.01 -73.09 30.31
N ASP A 86 -6.96 -73.28 29.41
CA ASP A 86 -7.30 -72.29 28.38
C ASP A 86 -7.78 -70.99 29.02
N GLU A 87 -8.66 -71.05 30.03
CA GLU A 87 -9.14 -69.88 30.78
C GLU A 87 -8.03 -69.16 31.55
N GLU A 88 -7.11 -69.89 32.19
CA GLU A 88 -5.94 -69.33 32.88
C GLU A 88 -5.00 -68.62 31.88
N THR A 89 -4.70 -69.26 30.74
CA THR A 89 -3.87 -68.62 29.70
C THR A 89 -4.54 -67.40 29.08
N GLU A 90 -5.87 -67.42 28.91
CA GLU A 90 -6.63 -66.25 28.44
C GLU A 90 -6.64 -65.14 29.50
N SER A 91 -6.80 -65.47 30.78
CA SER A 91 -6.72 -64.51 31.89
C SER A 91 -5.34 -63.86 32.01
N ASP A 92 -4.28 -64.66 31.91
CA ASP A 92 -2.89 -64.19 31.92
C ASP A 92 -2.61 -63.30 30.70
N ARG A 93 -3.10 -63.69 29.52
CA ARG A 93 -2.97 -62.88 28.30
C ARG A 93 -3.69 -61.55 28.43
N LEU A 94 -4.92 -61.56 28.95
CA LEU A 94 -5.70 -60.33 29.17
C LEU A 94 -5.05 -59.42 30.21
N THR A 95 -4.46 -59.98 31.26
CA THR A 95 -3.75 -59.21 32.29
C THR A 95 -2.48 -58.60 31.72
N ALA A 96 -1.67 -59.37 30.99
CA ALA A 96 -0.49 -58.86 30.30
C ALA A 96 -0.82 -57.79 29.25
N GLU A 97 -1.94 -57.93 28.52
CA GLU A 97 -2.38 -56.92 27.55
C GLU A 97 -2.82 -55.62 28.24
N LYS A 98 -3.53 -55.71 29.38
CA LYS A 98 -3.89 -54.54 30.20
C LYS A 98 -2.66 -53.84 30.75
N GLU A 99 -1.73 -54.59 31.34
CA GLU A 99 -0.48 -54.04 31.86
C GLU A 99 0.36 -53.39 30.76
N MET A 100 0.44 -53.99 29.58
CA MET A 100 1.15 -53.41 28.44
C MET A 100 0.48 -52.12 27.96
N LYS A 101 -0.86 -52.06 27.91
CA LYS A 101 -1.60 -50.83 27.58
C LYS A 101 -1.36 -49.73 28.61
N GLU A 102 -1.47 -50.04 29.91
CA GLU A 102 -1.21 -49.08 30.98
C GLU A 102 0.26 -48.59 30.96
N ALA A 103 1.21 -49.48 30.70
CA ALA A 103 2.61 -49.12 30.58
C ALA A 103 2.85 -48.19 29.37
N MET A 104 2.20 -48.47 28.24
CA MET A 104 2.28 -47.63 27.05
C MET A 104 1.66 -46.25 27.28
N GLU A 105 0.52 -46.16 27.95
CA GLU A 105 -0.11 -44.88 28.32
C GLU A 105 0.76 -44.06 29.28
N LYS A 106 1.32 -44.71 30.32
CA LYS A 106 2.24 -44.06 31.26
C LYS A 106 3.53 -43.60 30.58
N GLU A 107 4.11 -44.39 29.68
CA GLU A 107 5.30 -43.97 28.92
C GLU A 107 4.98 -42.80 27.99
N ALA A 108 3.83 -42.81 27.31
CA ALA A 108 3.40 -41.68 26.49
C ALA A 108 3.24 -40.39 27.32
N GLU A 109 2.64 -40.50 28.52
CA GLU A 109 2.51 -39.38 29.45
C GLU A 109 3.87 -38.88 29.95
N ILE A 110 4.80 -39.79 30.27
CA ILE A 110 6.17 -39.43 30.65
C ILE A 110 6.89 -38.69 29.51
N GLN A 111 6.75 -39.13 28.26
CA GLN A 111 7.32 -38.46 27.10
C GLN A 111 6.72 -37.05 26.94
N ARG A 112 5.39 -36.92 27.03
CA ARG A 112 4.71 -35.62 26.97
C ARG A 112 5.21 -34.66 28.05
N LEU A 113 5.30 -35.13 29.30
CA LEU A 113 5.78 -34.32 30.43
C LEU A 113 7.27 -33.96 30.28
N LYS A 114 8.10 -34.85 29.71
CA LYS A 114 9.51 -34.56 29.39
C LYS A 114 9.62 -33.44 28.36
N GLU A 115 8.85 -33.51 27.28
CA GLU A 115 8.80 -32.46 26.26
C GLU A 115 8.34 -31.11 26.84
N GLU A 116 7.29 -31.13 27.66
CA GLU A 116 6.79 -29.93 28.34
C GLU A 116 7.84 -29.34 29.28
N CYS A 117 8.52 -30.17 30.07
CA CYS A 117 9.62 -29.74 30.93
C CYS A 117 10.77 -29.09 30.14
N VAL A 118 11.11 -29.63 28.96
CA VAL A 118 12.14 -29.05 28.09
C VAL A 118 11.68 -27.68 27.56
N ASN A 119 10.44 -27.56 27.11
CA ASN A 119 9.87 -26.31 26.62
C ASN A 119 9.78 -25.24 27.72
N LEU A 120 9.31 -25.60 28.92
CA LEU A 120 9.26 -24.70 30.07
C LEU A 120 10.65 -24.24 30.51
N LYS A 121 11.64 -25.15 30.52
CA LYS A 121 13.04 -24.78 30.80
C LYS A 121 13.59 -23.82 29.75
N ARG A 122 13.29 -24.02 28.47
CA ARG A 122 13.69 -23.10 27.39
C ARG A 122 13.09 -21.72 27.61
N ARG A 123 11.77 -21.63 27.82
CA ARG A 123 11.05 -20.38 28.02
C ARG A 123 11.50 -19.63 29.28
N LYS A 124 11.80 -20.37 30.36
CA LYS A 124 12.42 -19.79 31.57
C LYS A 124 13.78 -19.15 31.27
N ARG A 125 14.65 -19.83 30.51
CA ARG A 125 15.96 -19.27 30.13
C ARG A 125 15.81 -18.04 29.26
N GLU A 126 14.90 -18.05 28.29
CA GLU A 126 14.61 -16.88 27.43
C GLU A 126 14.17 -15.68 28.25
N MET A 127 13.22 -15.87 29.18
CA MET A 127 12.78 -14.81 30.09
C MET A 127 13.91 -14.31 30.99
N GLN A 128 14.73 -15.22 31.54
CA GLN A 128 15.89 -14.84 32.36
C GLN A 128 16.91 -14.00 31.57
N LEU A 129 17.20 -14.37 30.32
CA LEU A 129 18.09 -13.60 29.45
C LEU A 129 17.52 -12.21 29.16
N GLN A 130 16.21 -12.10 28.92
CA GLN A 130 15.56 -10.79 28.76
C GLN A 130 15.66 -9.96 30.04
N THR A 131 15.37 -10.54 31.21
CA THR A 131 15.50 -9.83 32.50
C THR A 131 16.93 -9.33 32.72
N LEU A 132 17.95 -10.16 32.45
CA LEU A 132 19.35 -9.75 32.56
C LEU A 132 19.71 -8.60 31.61
N LYS A 133 19.20 -8.64 30.37
CA LYS A 133 19.39 -7.55 29.40
C LYS A 133 18.87 -6.22 29.94
N TYR A 134 17.72 -6.22 30.59
CA TYR A 134 17.10 -5.01 31.14
C TYR A 134 17.57 -4.61 32.54
N THR A 135 18.31 -5.48 33.22
CA THR A 135 18.81 -5.21 34.59
C THR A 135 19.73 -3.98 34.62
N HIS A 136 20.63 -3.85 33.64
CA HIS A 136 21.54 -2.70 33.53
C HIS A 136 20.79 -1.36 33.41
N TYR A 137 19.70 -1.32 32.64
CA TYR A 137 18.87 -0.13 32.48
C TYR A 137 18.09 0.19 33.75
N ARG A 138 17.59 -0.83 34.44
CA ARG A 138 16.94 -0.65 35.74
C ARG A 138 17.89 -0.07 36.78
N GLU A 139 19.10 -0.63 36.92
CA GLU A 139 20.11 -0.12 37.84
C GLU A 139 20.50 1.33 37.51
N PHE A 140 20.61 1.65 36.23
CA PHE A 140 20.83 3.02 35.77
C PHE A 140 19.67 3.95 36.17
N LEU A 141 18.41 3.56 35.92
CA LEU A 141 17.24 4.35 36.31
C LEU A 141 17.11 4.52 37.83
N GLU A 142 17.47 3.50 38.60
CA GLU A 142 17.54 3.58 40.07
C GLU A 142 18.62 4.56 40.54
N ARG A 143 19.76 4.67 39.83
CA ARG A 143 20.77 5.73 40.10
C ARG A 143 20.24 7.10 39.73
N VAL A 144 19.56 7.24 38.59
CA VAL A 144 18.94 8.51 38.16
C VAL A 144 17.84 8.95 39.15
N LEU A 145 17.08 8.01 39.71
CA LEU A 145 16.12 8.28 40.78
C LEU A 145 16.77 8.91 42.00
N LYS A 146 17.93 8.41 42.44
CA LYS A 146 18.67 9.00 43.57
C LYS A 146 19.13 10.43 43.33
N LEU A 147 19.29 10.82 42.06
CA LEU A 147 19.68 12.17 41.65
C LEU A 147 18.49 13.09 41.38
N THR A 148 17.27 12.55 41.40
CA THR A 148 16.04 13.28 41.03
C THR A 148 15.04 13.25 42.19
N LYS A 149 13.97 14.04 42.08
CA LYS A 149 12.94 14.17 43.11
C LYS A 149 11.77 13.17 42.95
N PHE A 150 11.90 12.19 42.05
CA PHE A 150 10.82 11.25 41.75
C PHE A 150 10.75 10.11 42.77
N THR A 151 9.54 9.65 43.06
CA THR A 151 9.28 8.65 44.10
C THR A 151 9.61 7.22 43.63
N ASN A 152 9.36 6.92 42.35
CA ASN A 152 9.57 5.60 41.76
C ASN A 152 9.95 5.70 40.26
N VAL A 153 10.43 4.58 39.70
CA VAL A 153 10.90 4.51 38.29
C VAL A 153 9.73 4.80 37.35
N ASP A 154 8.54 4.34 37.70
CA ASP A 154 7.34 4.51 36.89
C ASP A 154 6.93 5.99 36.79
N ALA A 155 6.97 6.76 37.89
CA ALA A 155 6.67 8.21 37.83
C ALA A 155 7.70 8.97 36.98
N LEU A 156 8.98 8.59 37.05
CA LEU A 156 10.02 9.14 36.19
C LEU A 156 9.75 8.79 34.71
N ALA A 157 9.38 7.54 34.43
CA ALA A 157 9.06 7.08 33.08
C ALA A 157 7.84 7.81 32.50
N SER A 158 6.74 7.92 33.26
CA SER A 158 5.54 8.66 32.84
C SER A 158 5.82 10.14 32.62
N TYR A 159 6.69 10.75 33.42
CA TYR A 159 7.13 12.14 33.19
C TYR A 159 7.92 12.26 31.88
N LEU A 160 8.87 11.35 31.63
CA LEU A 160 9.65 11.34 30.39
C LEU A 160 8.76 11.09 29.17
N GLU A 161 7.80 10.16 29.25
CA GLU A 161 6.81 9.92 28.19
C GLU A 161 5.96 11.16 27.93
N SER A 162 5.51 11.83 28.99
CA SER A 162 4.78 13.11 28.88
C SER A 162 5.63 14.18 28.20
N LEU A 163 6.92 14.27 28.55
CA LEU A 163 7.85 15.22 27.95
C LEU A 163 8.11 14.91 26.47
N LEU A 164 8.26 13.64 26.11
CA LEU A 164 8.40 13.19 24.72
C LEU A 164 7.13 13.50 23.92
N TYR A 165 5.96 13.25 24.50
CA TYR A 165 4.67 13.61 23.90
C TYR A 165 4.56 15.12 23.65
N ILE A 166 4.89 15.95 24.65
CA ILE A 166 4.88 17.41 24.51
C ILE A 166 5.88 17.85 23.44
N ARG A 167 7.10 17.29 23.42
CA ARG A 167 8.10 17.57 22.38
C ARG A 167 7.54 17.28 20.99
N ASP A 168 6.90 16.14 20.80
CA ASP A 168 6.35 15.75 19.50
C ASP A 168 5.22 16.68 19.06
N GLN A 169 4.35 17.10 20.00
CA GLN A 169 3.32 18.11 19.74
C GLN A 169 3.93 19.47 19.34
N LEU A 170 4.99 19.91 20.04
CA LEU A 170 5.68 21.15 19.72
C LEU A 170 6.34 21.07 18.34
N TYR A 171 6.99 19.95 18.00
CA TYR A 171 7.62 19.74 16.71
C TYR A 171 6.61 19.73 15.56
N GLN A 172 5.46 19.08 15.75
CA GLN A 172 4.37 19.11 14.77
C GLN A 172 3.86 20.53 14.54
N ARG A 173 3.64 21.29 15.62
CA ARG A 173 3.18 22.68 15.52
C ARG A 173 4.22 23.57 14.85
N GLU A 174 5.49 23.42 15.20
CA GLU A 174 6.59 24.15 14.57
C GLU A 174 6.65 23.86 13.07
N THR A 175 6.55 22.59 12.68
CA THR A 175 6.52 22.16 11.27
C THR A 175 5.33 22.80 10.53
N GLN A 176 4.13 22.77 11.11
CA GLN A 176 2.94 23.39 10.51
C GLN A 176 3.10 24.91 10.33
N VAL A 177 3.64 25.60 11.33
CA VAL A 177 3.90 27.05 11.26
C VAL A 177 4.95 27.34 10.18
N GLN A 178 6.01 26.55 10.11
CA GLN A 178 7.05 26.66 9.09
C GLN A 178 6.48 26.46 7.68
N GLU A 179 5.67 25.42 7.48
CA GLU A 179 5.01 25.16 6.19
C GLU A 179 4.09 26.32 5.78
N HIS A 180 3.27 26.83 6.71
CA HIS A 180 2.43 28.00 6.45
C HIS A 180 3.24 29.25 6.11
N MET A 181 4.33 29.50 6.83
CA MET A 181 5.24 30.62 6.55
C MET A 181 5.87 30.47 5.16
N GLU A 182 6.31 29.27 4.78
CA GLU A 182 6.87 29.02 3.46
C GLU A 182 5.84 29.19 2.35
N GLN A 183 4.60 28.74 2.55
CA GLN A 183 3.50 28.98 1.61
C GLN A 183 3.20 30.47 1.44
N GLN A 184 3.12 31.23 2.55
CA GLN A 184 2.92 32.67 2.50
C GLN A 184 4.09 33.39 1.80
N LYS A 185 5.33 32.97 2.08
CA LYS A 185 6.53 33.52 1.43
C LYS A 185 6.52 33.26 -0.07
N LYS A 186 6.14 32.05 -0.51
CA LYS A 186 5.96 31.71 -1.94
C LYS A 186 4.87 32.57 -2.58
N ALA A 187 3.70 32.69 -1.95
CA ALA A 187 2.60 33.52 -2.45
C ALA A 187 2.99 35.00 -2.57
N PHE A 188 3.67 35.53 -1.56
CA PHE A 188 4.20 36.89 -1.57
C PHE A 188 5.21 37.09 -2.69
N GLN A 189 6.14 36.15 -2.89
CA GLN A 189 7.13 36.23 -3.96
C GLN A 189 6.46 36.25 -5.34
N ILE A 190 5.47 35.39 -5.58
CA ILE A 190 4.69 35.38 -6.82
C ILE A 190 4.01 36.73 -7.05
N LEU A 191 3.35 37.28 -6.02
CA LEU A 191 2.68 38.58 -6.13
C LEU A 191 3.68 39.71 -6.42
N LYS A 192 4.84 39.69 -5.78
CA LYS A 192 5.91 40.65 -6.02
C LYS A 192 6.42 40.57 -7.46
N ASP A 193 6.62 39.36 -7.98
CA ASP A 193 7.10 39.16 -9.35
C ASP A 193 6.04 39.60 -10.38
N GLN A 194 4.77 39.32 -10.14
CA GLN A 194 3.66 39.83 -10.96
C GLN A 194 3.59 41.36 -10.94
N HIS A 195 3.73 41.97 -9.77
CA HIS A 195 3.73 43.42 -9.64
C HIS A 195 4.91 44.06 -10.36
N ASN A 196 6.11 43.50 -10.22
CA ASN A 196 7.31 43.95 -10.93
C ASN A 196 7.13 43.88 -12.45
N LEU A 197 6.56 42.78 -12.95
CA LEU A 197 6.28 42.63 -14.38
C LEU A 197 5.28 43.67 -14.89
N LEU A 198 4.18 43.89 -14.16
CA LEU A 198 3.21 44.92 -14.50
C LEU A 198 3.84 46.33 -14.47
N TRP A 199 4.65 46.62 -13.46
CA TRP A 199 5.38 47.87 -13.34
C TRP A 199 6.29 48.11 -14.55
N LEU A 200 7.08 47.12 -14.94
CA LEU A 200 7.94 47.17 -16.12
C LEU A 200 7.14 47.39 -17.40
N GLN A 201 6.01 46.68 -17.57
CA GLN A 201 5.13 46.88 -18.72
C GLN A 201 4.57 48.31 -18.78
N LYS A 202 4.11 48.85 -17.65
CA LYS A 202 3.60 50.22 -17.59
C LYS A 202 4.68 51.25 -17.84
N ASN A 203 5.89 51.05 -17.31
CA ASN A 203 7.02 51.93 -17.54
C ASN A 203 7.46 51.92 -19.02
N ASN A 204 7.52 50.74 -19.64
CA ASN A 204 7.80 50.63 -21.08
C ASN A 204 6.76 51.36 -21.92
N HIS A 205 5.47 51.22 -21.58
CA HIS A 205 4.40 51.93 -22.27
C HIS A 205 4.50 53.45 -22.08
N LEU A 206 4.82 53.91 -20.86
CA LEU A 206 5.05 55.32 -20.57
C LEU A 206 6.20 55.89 -21.41
N SER A 207 7.33 55.17 -21.49
CA SER A 207 8.48 55.56 -22.31
C SER A 207 8.13 55.64 -23.80
N GLN A 208 7.32 54.70 -24.30
CA GLN A 208 6.83 54.73 -25.68
C GLN A 208 5.92 55.95 -25.94
N LEU A 209 5.00 56.24 -25.02
CA LEU A 209 4.13 57.43 -25.11
C LEU A 209 4.93 58.73 -25.06
N GLN A 210 5.92 58.83 -24.18
CA GLN A 210 6.82 59.98 -24.09
C GLN A 210 7.59 60.17 -25.41
N THR A 211 8.12 59.09 -25.98
CA THR A 211 8.81 59.13 -27.28
C THR A 211 7.88 59.62 -28.40
N ASN A 212 6.63 59.14 -28.43
CA ASN A 212 5.66 59.56 -29.43
C ASN A 212 5.27 61.04 -29.27
N LEU A 213 5.10 61.48 -28.02
CA LEU A 213 4.81 62.86 -27.69
C LEU A 213 5.96 63.79 -28.12
N GLU A 214 7.21 63.40 -27.88
CA GLU A 214 8.38 64.19 -28.29
C GLU A 214 8.49 64.26 -29.82
N LYS A 215 8.21 63.16 -30.53
CA LYS A 215 8.12 63.15 -32.00
C LYS A 215 7.00 64.06 -32.52
N ALA A 216 5.85 64.11 -31.84
CA ALA A 216 4.75 65.00 -32.23
C ALA A 216 5.12 66.47 -32.00
N ARG A 217 5.75 66.78 -30.85
CA ARG A 217 6.23 68.13 -30.53
C ARG A 217 7.29 68.61 -31.52
N SER A 218 8.27 67.78 -31.86
CA SER A 218 9.30 68.16 -32.83
C SER A 218 8.71 68.45 -34.21
N LYS A 219 7.74 67.65 -34.67
CA LYS A 219 6.98 67.93 -35.90
C LYS A 219 6.19 69.24 -35.81
N ALA A 220 5.49 69.47 -34.70
CA ALA A 220 4.73 70.70 -34.50
C ALA A 220 5.64 71.93 -34.58
N LEU A 221 6.82 71.88 -33.95
CA LEU A 221 7.81 72.95 -33.98
C LEU A 221 8.36 73.21 -35.39
N ILE A 222 8.58 72.15 -36.19
CA ILE A 222 8.99 72.30 -37.59
C ILE A 222 7.90 73.04 -38.39
N TRP A 223 6.63 72.64 -38.24
CA TRP A 223 5.51 73.29 -38.93
C TRP A 223 5.30 74.72 -38.46
N GLU A 224 5.42 75.00 -37.17
CA GLU A 224 5.35 76.36 -36.62
C GLU A 224 6.44 77.25 -37.20
N ARG A 225 7.68 76.74 -37.30
CA ARG A 225 8.79 77.48 -37.93
C ARG A 225 8.51 77.77 -39.41
N GLN A 226 8.03 76.78 -40.16
CA GLN A 226 7.68 76.95 -41.57
C GLN A 226 6.54 77.96 -41.74
N TRP A 227 5.52 77.89 -40.89
CA TRP A 227 4.40 78.82 -40.88
C TRP A 227 4.87 80.25 -40.60
N ASN A 228 5.71 80.45 -39.58
CA ASN A 228 6.29 81.75 -39.27
C ASN A 228 7.11 82.31 -40.45
N GLN A 229 7.90 81.46 -41.12
CA GLN A 229 8.64 81.89 -42.31
C GLN A 229 7.71 82.32 -43.47
N ILE A 230 6.62 81.59 -43.70
CA ILE A 230 5.61 81.96 -44.70
C ILE A 230 4.98 83.30 -44.33
N GLN A 231 4.58 83.46 -43.05
CA GLN A 231 3.96 84.68 -42.56
C GLN A 231 4.90 85.89 -42.67
N GLU A 232 6.16 85.74 -42.27
CA GLU A 232 7.18 86.79 -42.43
C GLU A 232 7.41 87.15 -43.90
N THR A 233 7.47 86.14 -44.78
CA THR A 233 7.67 86.36 -46.22
C THR A 233 6.45 87.06 -46.84
N ALA A 234 5.24 86.66 -46.45
CA ALA A 234 4.01 87.31 -46.89
C ALA A 234 3.97 88.77 -46.42
N ALA A 235 4.28 89.03 -45.14
CA ALA A 235 4.32 90.38 -44.59
C ALA A 235 5.33 91.28 -45.33
N LYS A 236 6.54 90.77 -45.64
CA LYS A 236 7.54 91.49 -46.45
C LYS A 236 7.01 91.81 -47.85
N LYS A 237 6.44 90.82 -48.55
CA LYS A 237 5.87 91.03 -49.89
C LYS A 237 4.69 92.01 -49.89
N THR A 238 3.83 91.95 -48.87
CA THR A 238 2.72 92.91 -48.72
C THR A 238 3.25 94.32 -48.47
N LEU A 239 4.31 94.48 -47.67
CA LEU A 239 4.95 95.78 -47.46
C LEU A 239 5.59 96.31 -48.76
N GLU A 240 6.35 95.49 -49.47
CA GLU A 240 6.97 95.84 -50.76
C GLU A 240 5.90 96.24 -51.80
N LEU A 241 4.81 95.47 -51.90
CA LEU A 241 3.69 95.80 -52.77
C LEU A 241 3.09 97.17 -52.40
N GLY A 242 2.86 97.42 -51.10
CA GLY A 242 2.39 98.72 -50.63
C GLY A 242 3.33 99.85 -51.02
N GLN A 243 4.65 99.67 -50.84
CA GLN A 243 5.67 100.66 -51.26
C GLN A 243 5.63 100.93 -52.77
N ILE A 244 5.50 99.89 -53.60
CA ILE A 244 5.38 100.02 -55.07
C ILE A 244 4.11 100.78 -55.43
N THR A 245 2.97 100.45 -54.83
CA THR A 245 1.70 101.14 -55.09
C THR A 245 1.80 102.62 -54.70
N TYR A 246 2.36 102.95 -53.53
CA TYR A 246 2.54 104.35 -53.12
C TYR A 246 3.53 105.11 -53.99
N ALA A 247 4.68 104.52 -54.33
CA ALA A 247 5.67 105.15 -55.20
C ALA A 247 5.10 105.41 -56.60
N THR A 248 4.36 104.44 -57.15
CA THR A 248 3.66 104.55 -58.44
C THR A 248 2.64 105.68 -58.39
N LEU A 249 1.80 105.71 -57.35
CA LEU A 249 0.79 106.75 -57.19
C LEU A 249 1.42 108.14 -57.14
N ASN A 250 2.47 108.31 -56.34
CA ASN A 250 3.19 109.57 -56.23
C ASN A 250 3.76 110.03 -57.60
N LEU A 251 4.32 109.11 -58.38
CA LEU A 251 4.83 109.42 -59.72
C LEU A 251 3.70 109.78 -60.70
N PHE A 252 2.55 109.10 -60.62
CA PHE A 252 1.37 109.38 -61.43
C PHE A 252 0.82 110.78 -61.13
N GLU A 253 0.73 111.15 -59.86
CA GLU A 253 0.33 112.49 -59.44
C GLU A 253 1.33 113.56 -59.92
N MET A 254 2.64 113.30 -59.84
CA MET A 254 3.67 114.20 -60.39
C MET A 254 3.57 114.38 -61.91
N ALA A 255 3.14 113.36 -62.64
CA ALA A 255 2.89 113.42 -64.09
C ALA A 255 1.58 114.18 -64.44
N GLY A 256 0.89 114.75 -63.45
CA GLY A 256 -0.35 115.51 -63.63
C GLY A 256 -1.62 114.64 -63.59
N GLY A 257 -1.50 113.36 -63.24
CA GLY A 257 -2.62 112.46 -63.02
C GLY A 257 -3.41 112.83 -61.75
N THR A 258 -4.73 112.71 -61.80
CA THR A 258 -5.61 112.92 -60.62
C THR A 258 -6.45 111.68 -60.37
N ILE A 259 -6.44 111.20 -59.12
CA ILE A 259 -7.25 110.05 -58.71
C ILE A 259 -8.73 110.40 -58.88
N GLY A 260 -9.52 109.47 -59.42
CA GLY A 260 -10.96 109.66 -59.66
C GLY A 260 -11.31 110.29 -61.01
N VAL A 261 -10.36 110.88 -61.73
CA VAL A 261 -10.59 111.34 -63.12
C VAL A 261 -10.37 110.16 -64.06
N GLY A 262 -11.40 109.79 -64.82
CA GLY A 262 -11.37 108.64 -65.75
C GLY A 262 -11.57 107.26 -65.11
N GLY A 263 -12.03 107.19 -63.85
CA GLY A 263 -12.34 105.92 -63.17
C GLY A 263 -11.12 105.16 -62.64
N LEU A 264 -9.97 105.83 -62.50
CA LEU A 264 -8.76 105.25 -61.93
C LEU A 264 -8.84 105.18 -60.41
N HIS A 265 -8.73 103.96 -59.87
CA HIS A 265 -8.70 103.71 -58.43
C HIS A 265 -7.28 103.79 -57.86
N ILE A 266 -7.17 104.10 -56.57
CA ILE A 266 -5.88 104.27 -55.87
C ILE A 266 -4.98 103.02 -55.92
N ASN A 267 -5.59 101.83 -56.04
CA ASN A 267 -4.88 100.55 -56.14
C ASN A 267 -4.66 100.05 -57.59
N ASP A 268 -5.10 100.79 -58.62
CA ASP A 268 -4.92 100.40 -60.03
C ASP A 268 -3.49 100.72 -60.51
N THR A 269 -2.50 100.09 -59.86
CA THR A 269 -1.06 100.35 -60.06
C THR A 269 -0.64 100.18 -61.52
N GLU A 270 -1.16 99.16 -62.22
CA GLU A 270 -0.84 98.90 -63.63
C GLU A 270 -1.26 100.05 -64.56
N LYS A 271 -2.49 100.56 -64.39
CA LYS A 271 -3.00 101.67 -65.22
C LYS A 271 -2.27 102.98 -64.92
N GLN A 272 -1.89 103.20 -63.66
CA GLN A 272 -1.08 104.36 -63.27
C GLN A 272 0.31 104.30 -63.93
N LEU A 273 0.96 103.12 -63.94
CA LEU A 273 2.24 102.91 -64.62
C LEU A 273 2.13 103.13 -66.14
N ASP A 274 1.05 102.67 -66.78
CA ASP A 274 0.83 102.91 -68.22
C ASP A 274 0.68 104.40 -68.54
N ALA A 275 -0.05 105.15 -67.69
CA ALA A 275 -0.18 106.60 -67.84
C ALA A 275 1.17 107.32 -67.64
N ILE A 276 1.93 106.95 -66.61
CA ILE A 276 3.28 107.49 -66.38
C ILE A 276 4.18 107.19 -67.59
N LYS A 277 4.14 105.98 -68.14
CA LYS A 277 4.92 105.59 -69.32
C LYS A 277 4.59 106.45 -70.53
N ASN A 278 3.30 106.64 -70.82
CA ASN A 278 2.87 107.50 -71.93
C ASN A 278 3.35 108.93 -71.73
N PHE A 279 3.21 109.49 -70.53
CA PHE A 279 3.74 110.82 -70.20
C PHE A 279 5.26 110.94 -70.45
N MET A 280 6.06 109.95 -70.03
CA MET A 280 7.50 109.95 -70.29
C MET A 280 7.83 109.86 -71.78
N MET A 281 7.09 109.04 -72.55
CA MET A 281 7.27 108.91 -73.99
C MET A 281 6.93 110.22 -74.70
N ASP A 282 5.78 110.82 -74.39
CA ASP A 282 5.36 112.10 -74.93
C ASP A 282 6.39 113.20 -74.64
N HIS A 283 6.90 113.26 -73.40
CA HIS A 283 7.93 114.23 -73.04
C HIS A 283 9.25 113.99 -73.80
N THR A 284 9.64 112.73 -73.98
CA THR A 284 10.83 112.36 -74.75
C THR A 284 10.69 112.76 -76.22
N ASP A 285 9.50 112.55 -76.80
CA ASP A 285 9.22 112.93 -78.18
C ASP A 285 9.19 114.45 -78.35
N ILE A 286 8.60 115.19 -77.40
CA ILE A 286 8.65 116.66 -77.36
C ILE A 286 10.11 117.15 -77.31
N VAL A 287 10.93 116.60 -76.42
CA VAL A 287 12.35 116.98 -76.31
C VAL A 287 13.11 116.64 -77.59
N LYS A 288 12.89 115.47 -78.20
CA LYS A 288 13.48 115.11 -79.50
C LYS A 288 13.07 116.09 -80.60
N HIS A 289 11.79 116.45 -80.68
CA HIS A 289 11.29 117.43 -81.64
C HIS A 289 11.94 118.81 -81.42
N TYR A 290 12.08 119.24 -80.16
CA TYR A 290 12.74 120.49 -79.79
C TYR A 290 14.24 120.47 -80.14
N LEU A 291 14.96 119.39 -79.84
CA LEU A 291 16.37 119.24 -80.22
C LEU A 291 16.55 119.20 -81.76
N THR A 292 15.62 118.57 -82.47
CA THR A 292 15.61 118.56 -83.94
C THR A 292 15.34 119.96 -84.51
N TYR A 293 14.46 120.73 -83.86
CA TYR A 293 14.23 122.14 -84.17
C TYR A 293 15.50 122.96 -83.95
N LEU A 294 16.15 122.86 -82.78
CA LEU A 294 17.42 123.55 -82.49
C LEU A 294 18.54 123.15 -83.46
N HIS A 295 18.62 121.89 -83.88
CA HIS A 295 19.57 121.45 -84.91
C HIS A 295 19.26 121.97 -86.32
N ARG A 296 17.99 122.25 -86.65
CA ARG A 296 17.63 122.95 -87.88
C ARG A 296 17.99 124.44 -87.80
N GLU A 297 17.73 125.08 -86.67
CA GLU A 297 18.08 126.49 -86.42
C GLU A 297 19.60 126.71 -86.48
N ALA A 298 20.38 125.82 -85.88
CA ALA A 298 21.85 125.83 -85.96
C ALA A 298 22.42 125.55 -87.37
N ARG A 299 21.65 124.89 -88.27
CA ARG A 299 22.01 124.77 -89.69
C ARG A 299 21.59 126.00 -90.50
N GLY A 300 20.49 126.66 -90.15
CA GLY A 300 20.06 127.92 -90.76
C GLY A 300 21.03 129.08 -90.47
N SER A 301 21.57 129.17 -89.25
CA SER A 301 22.57 130.21 -88.90
C SER A 301 23.96 130.00 -89.52
N LYS A 302 24.26 128.82 -90.10
CA LYS A 302 25.51 128.57 -90.85
C LYS A 302 25.42 128.92 -92.34
N SER A 303 24.23 129.15 -92.91
CA SER A 303 24.06 129.60 -94.30
C SER A 303 23.97 131.13 -94.45
N GLU A 304 23.77 131.89 -93.37
CA GLU A 304 23.63 133.37 -93.43
C GLU A 304 24.93 134.15 -93.14
N ASN A 305 26.07 133.49 -92.85
CA ASN A 305 27.36 134.14 -92.61
C ASN A 305 28.41 133.97 -93.75
N ILE A 306 28.01 133.53 -94.94
CA ILE A 306 28.90 133.41 -96.13
C ILE A 306 28.56 134.45 -97.22
N THR A 307 27.70 135.42 -96.95
CA THR A 307 27.46 136.53 -97.88
C THR A 307 27.52 137.83 -97.09
N ILE A 308 28.40 138.75 -97.51
CA ILE A 308 28.74 140.05 -96.92
C ILE A 308 29.97 140.00 -96.00
N ILE A 309 31.17 139.85 -96.57
CA ILE A 309 32.28 140.81 -96.41
C ILE A 309 33.03 140.89 -97.74
N LYS A 310 33.27 142.12 -98.18
CA LYS A 310 33.96 142.57 -99.39
C LYS A 310 35.47 142.37 -99.30
#